data_AF-A0A958B0Y9-F1
#
_entry.id   AF-A0A958B0Y9-F1
#
_cell.length_a   1.000
_cell.length_b   1.000
_cell.length_c   1.000
_cell.angle_alpha   90.00
_cell.angle_beta   90.00
_cell.angle_gamma   90.00
#
_symmetry.space_group_name_H-M   'P 1'
#
loop_
_entity.id
_entity.type
_entity.pdbx_description
1 polymer ?
#
loop_
_entity_poly.entity_id
_entity_poly.type
_entity_poly.pdbx_seq_one_letter_code
_entity_poly.pdbx_strand_id
1 'polypeptide(L)'
;MKAVLRLFAVGFLSISFFGYVEPIASIAASGSAQTDPGDSAPAQVEAAPGDDWVWTDWRPGQYALADDGESIWVGTAMGLLRWDKAASSYERITRFEGFPQNQVYAVIVDAAGNRWFGGDGGLSRLDNQNRWTHFTAANSGLHSDFVDGIAVAVDGTVWTSHGLPDGAVSRLAP
;
A
#
# COMPACT_ATOMS: atom_id res chain seq x y z
N MET A 1 -53.26 19.41 -35.22
CA MET A 1 -53.03 18.71 -33.94
C MET A 1 -52.01 19.56 -33.17
N LYS A 2 -52.30 20.56 -32.31
CA LYS A 2 -53.21 20.77 -31.16
C LYS A 2 -52.97 19.86 -29.94
N ALA A 3 -52.02 20.27 -29.09
CA ALA A 3 -52.00 20.31 -27.60
C ALA A 3 -50.57 20.79 -27.22
N VAL A 4 -50.25 21.94 -26.60
CA VAL A 4 -50.85 22.85 -25.59
C VAL A 4 -50.78 22.28 -24.15
N LEU A 5 -50.09 23.05 -23.27
CA LEU A 5 -50.23 23.15 -21.80
C LEU A 5 -49.75 21.96 -20.93
N ARG A 6 -49.30 22.12 -19.67
CA ARG A 6 -49.24 23.26 -18.71
C ARG A 6 -48.26 22.88 -17.57
N LEU A 7 -47.66 23.90 -16.96
CA LEU A 7 -46.88 23.86 -15.73
C LEU A 7 -47.73 23.44 -14.51
N PHE A 8 -47.16 22.70 -13.56
CA PHE A 8 -47.51 22.78 -12.13
C PHE A 8 -46.24 22.72 -11.28
N ALA A 9 -46.08 23.71 -10.41
CA ALA A 9 -45.14 23.70 -9.30
C ALA A 9 -45.78 23.06 -8.06
N VAL A 10 -44.98 22.97 -6.99
CA VAL A 10 -45.29 22.83 -5.55
C VAL A 10 -45.01 21.43 -4.97
N GLY A 11 -44.18 21.41 -3.92
CA GLY A 11 -44.22 20.35 -2.91
C GLY A 11 -42.87 20.06 -2.23
N PHE A 12 -42.52 20.86 -1.23
CA PHE A 12 -41.41 20.59 -0.30
C PHE A 12 -41.58 19.23 0.41
N LEU A 13 -40.47 18.53 0.64
CA LEU A 13 -40.27 17.83 1.92
C LEU A 13 -38.83 18.08 2.40
N SER A 14 -38.71 19.03 3.32
CA SER A 14 -37.58 19.16 4.22
C SER A 14 -37.64 18.01 5.23
N ILE A 15 -36.53 17.30 5.41
CA ILE A 15 -36.28 16.53 6.63
C ILE A 15 -35.00 17.10 7.22
N SER A 16 -35.17 18.08 8.09
CA SER A 16 -34.14 18.52 9.03
C SER A 16 -33.90 17.38 10.03
N PHE A 17 -32.66 16.93 10.17
CA PHE A 17 -32.19 16.26 11.38
C PHE A 17 -31.22 17.22 12.08
N PHE A 18 -31.71 17.87 13.13
CA PHE A 18 -30.91 18.65 14.07
C PHE A 18 -30.94 17.88 15.41
N GLY A 19 -29.76 17.65 15.99
CA GLY A 19 -29.62 17.02 17.31
C GLY A 19 -28.16 16.63 17.53
N TYR A 20 -27.31 17.61 17.87
CA TYR A 20 -26.75 17.80 19.21
C TYR A 20 -25.44 17.03 19.39
N VAL A 21 -24.33 17.76 19.26
CA VAL A 21 -22.99 17.33 19.64
C VAL A 21 -22.76 17.85 21.06
N GLU A 22 -22.72 16.96 22.05
CA GLU A 22 -22.20 17.30 23.38
C GLU A 22 -20.69 17.49 23.29
N PRO A 23 -20.12 18.61 23.79
CA PRO A 23 -18.70 18.67 24.07
C PRO A 23 -18.43 17.82 25.32
N ILE A 24 -17.70 16.71 25.16
CA ILE A 24 -17.23 15.92 26.30
C ILE A 24 -16.36 16.82 27.18
N ALA A 25 -16.85 17.06 28.40
CA ALA A 25 -16.16 17.78 29.43
C ALA A 25 -14.81 17.11 29.74
N SER A 26 -13.77 17.94 29.81
CA SER A 26 -12.44 17.62 30.30
C SER A 26 -12.51 16.83 31.61
N ILE A 27 -11.99 15.59 31.60
CA ILE A 27 -11.58 14.92 32.83
C ILE A 27 -10.28 15.60 33.27
N ALA A 28 -10.39 16.43 34.32
CA ALA A 28 -9.25 16.83 35.11
C ALA A 28 -8.72 15.58 35.84
N ALA A 29 -7.74 14.91 35.25
CA ALA A 29 -6.92 13.96 35.97
C ALA A 29 -6.13 14.73 37.03
N SER A 30 -6.63 14.76 38.26
CA SER A 30 -5.83 15.05 39.45
C SER A 30 -4.98 13.81 39.75
N GLY A 31 -3.98 13.59 38.90
CA GLY A 31 -2.89 12.68 39.15
C GLY A 31 -1.62 13.50 39.06
N SER A 32 -0.85 13.57 40.14
CA SER A 32 0.51 14.12 40.11
C SER A 32 1.30 13.34 39.07
N ALA A 33 1.48 13.92 37.89
CA ALA A 33 2.37 13.40 36.87
C ALA A 33 3.79 13.45 37.44
N GLN A 34 4.25 12.32 37.95
CA GLN A 34 5.67 12.10 38.16
C GLN A 34 6.27 11.97 36.76
N THR A 35 6.73 13.08 36.21
CA THR A 35 7.43 13.12 34.93
C THR A 35 8.73 12.35 35.08
N ASP A 36 8.85 11.19 34.44
CA ASP A 36 10.14 10.53 34.31
C ASP A 36 11.05 11.48 33.50
N PRO A 37 12.29 11.76 33.93
CA PRO A 37 13.15 12.78 33.31
C PRO A 37 13.72 12.39 31.93
N GLY A 38 12.96 11.63 31.14
CA GLY A 38 13.31 11.20 29.77
C GLY A 38 12.18 11.28 28.74
N ASP A 39 10.94 11.61 29.13
CA ASP A 39 9.76 11.53 28.25
C ASP A 39 9.42 12.84 27.52
N SER A 40 10.42 13.69 27.28
CA SER A 40 10.26 14.74 26.28
C SER A 40 10.17 14.09 24.90
N ALA A 41 8.99 14.14 24.28
CA ALA A 41 8.84 13.89 22.85
C ALA A 41 10.00 14.60 22.12
N PRO A 42 10.76 13.91 21.24
CA PRO A 42 11.90 14.53 20.60
C PRO A 42 11.44 15.82 19.94
N ALA A 43 12.16 16.91 20.21
CA ALA A 43 11.93 18.18 19.55
C ALA A 43 11.85 17.93 18.03
N GLN A 44 10.88 18.55 17.36
CA GLN A 44 10.78 18.54 15.91
C GLN A 44 12.15 19.00 15.38
N VAL A 45 12.93 18.07 14.82
CA VAL A 45 14.21 18.41 14.21
C VAL A 45 13.84 19.19 12.95
N GLU A 46 14.00 20.51 12.98
CA GLU A 46 13.87 21.33 11.79
C GLU A 46 14.86 20.77 10.75
N ALA A 47 14.32 20.35 9.60
CA ALA A 47 15.12 19.84 8.49
C ALA A 47 16.22 20.85 8.15
N ALA A 48 17.45 20.36 7.95
CA ALA A 48 18.56 21.22 7.57
C ALA A 48 18.20 22.03 6.30
N PRO A 49 18.57 23.32 6.20
CA PRO A 49 18.25 24.12 5.03
C PRO A 49 18.97 23.53 3.80
N GLY A 50 18.22 22.91 2.88
CA GLY A 50 18.76 22.33 1.65
C GLY A 50 18.15 21.01 1.21
N ASP A 51 17.39 20.32 2.07
CA ASP A 51 16.69 19.11 1.65
C ASP A 51 15.21 19.42 1.36
N ASP A 52 14.88 19.58 0.08
CA ASP A 52 13.50 19.72 -0.41
C ASP A 52 12.79 18.36 -0.36
N TRP A 53 12.62 17.78 0.83
CA TRP A 53 11.84 16.56 1.02
C TRP A 53 10.38 16.82 0.65
N VAL A 54 9.93 16.24 -0.45
CA VAL A 54 8.52 16.26 -0.85
C VAL A 54 7.82 15.07 -0.22
N TRP A 55 6.92 15.34 0.73
CA TRP A 55 6.09 14.32 1.38
C TRP A 55 4.79 14.11 0.61
N THR A 56 4.49 12.84 0.31
CA THR A 56 3.21 12.43 -0.29
C THR A 56 2.63 11.28 0.52
N ASP A 57 1.41 11.44 1.03
CA ASP A 57 0.71 10.41 1.82
C ASP A 57 -0.14 9.52 0.90
N TRP A 58 0.27 8.28 0.75
CA TRP A 58 -0.49 7.23 0.07
C TRP A 58 -1.17 6.36 1.13
N ARG A 59 -2.50 6.46 1.26
CA ARG A 59 -3.30 5.70 2.24
C ARG A 59 -3.95 4.43 1.65
N PRO A 60 -4.14 3.34 2.43
CA PRO A 60 -3.50 2.99 3.71
C PRO A 60 -2.39 1.92 3.56
N GLY A 61 -1.36 2.00 4.42
CA GLY A 61 -0.34 0.97 4.66
C GLY A 61 0.69 0.83 3.54
N GLN A 62 1.93 1.25 3.80
CA GLN A 62 3.07 1.06 2.89
C GLN A 62 4.04 0.09 3.58
N TYR A 63 4.35 -1.03 2.93
CA TYR A 63 5.13 -2.11 3.55
C TYR A 63 6.54 -2.22 2.98
N ALA A 64 6.69 -2.01 1.68
CA ALA A 64 7.96 -2.10 0.98
C ALA A 64 7.98 -1.17 -0.22
N LEU A 65 9.17 -0.83 -0.69
CA LEU A 65 9.35 -0.09 -1.93
C LEU A 65 10.63 -0.53 -2.64
N ALA A 66 10.63 -0.39 -3.97
CA ALA A 66 11.82 -0.60 -4.79
C ALA A 66 11.83 0.37 -5.98
N ASP A 67 13.04 0.72 -6.40
CA ASP A 67 13.30 1.55 -7.57
C ASP A 67 13.72 0.64 -8.74
N ASP A 68 13.04 0.75 -9.90
CA ASP A 68 13.41 0.02 -11.13
C ASP A 68 14.15 0.88 -12.19
N GLY A 69 14.49 2.11 -11.84
CA GLY A 69 15.07 3.13 -12.72
C GLY A 69 14.02 4.16 -13.16
N GLU A 70 12.92 3.70 -13.74
CA GLU A 70 11.87 4.54 -14.33
C GLU A 70 10.75 4.87 -13.33
N SER A 71 10.48 3.95 -12.42
CA SER A 71 9.36 3.96 -11.50
C SER A 71 9.78 3.61 -10.08
N ILE A 72 9.02 4.12 -9.10
CA ILE A 72 9.04 3.59 -7.74
C ILE A 72 7.85 2.67 -7.57
N TRP A 73 8.12 1.42 -7.23
CA TRP A 73 7.12 0.43 -6.87
C TRP A 73 6.94 0.42 -5.37
N VAL A 74 5.69 0.46 -4.91
CA VAL A 74 5.34 0.47 -3.49
C VAL A 74 4.35 -0.66 -3.24
N GLY A 75 4.73 -1.56 -2.33
CA GLY A 75 3.84 -2.59 -1.80
C GLY A 75 2.95 -1.99 -0.72
N THR A 76 1.64 -2.20 -0.84
CA THR A 76 0.64 -1.61 0.05
C THR A 76 -0.29 -2.64 0.66
N ALA A 77 -1.13 -2.21 1.61
CA ALA A 77 -2.22 -3.03 2.15
C ALA A 77 -3.38 -3.25 1.17
N MET A 78 -3.34 -2.63 -0.02
CA MET A 78 -4.40 -2.70 -1.04
C MET A 78 -3.83 -2.89 -2.46
N GLY A 79 -2.78 -3.69 -2.60
CA GLY A 79 -2.12 -4.02 -3.85
C GLY A 79 -0.81 -3.25 -4.02
N LEU A 80 -0.49 -2.89 -5.26
CA LEU A 80 0.69 -2.10 -5.61
C LEU A 80 0.32 -0.65 -5.94
N LEU A 81 1.27 0.23 -5.68
CA LEU A 81 1.33 1.55 -6.30
C LEU A 81 2.60 1.63 -7.13
N ARG A 82 2.48 2.14 -8.35
CA ARG A 82 3.62 2.46 -9.21
C ARG A 82 3.64 3.95 -9.45
N TRP A 83 4.72 4.61 -9.02
CA TRP A 83 4.97 6.02 -9.28
C TRP A 83 5.88 6.15 -10.50
N ASP A 84 5.39 6.78 -11.57
CA ASP A 84 6.17 7.16 -12.72
C ASP A 84 6.94 8.45 -12.42
N LYS A 85 8.28 8.36 -12.44
CA LYS A 85 9.14 9.50 -12.09
C LYS A 85 9.12 10.60 -13.15
N ALA A 86 8.98 10.25 -14.42
CA ALA A 86 9.01 11.20 -15.53
C ALA A 86 7.70 11.99 -15.61
N ALA A 87 6.56 11.31 -15.44
CA ALA A 87 5.24 11.90 -15.47
C ALA A 87 4.82 12.52 -14.13
N SER A 88 5.54 12.22 -13.03
CA SER A 88 5.14 12.61 -11.67
C SER A 88 3.69 12.22 -11.36
N SER A 89 3.35 10.98 -11.72
CA SER A 89 2.01 10.42 -11.59
C SER A 89 2.08 9.00 -11.06
N TYR A 90 0.96 8.45 -10.63
CA TYR A 90 0.92 7.09 -10.12
C TYR A 90 -0.27 6.32 -10.67
N GLU A 91 -0.10 5.01 -10.72
CA GLU A 91 -1.17 4.05 -10.93
C GLU A 91 -1.26 3.09 -9.73
N ARG A 92 -2.48 2.60 -9.49
CA ARG A 92 -2.74 1.54 -8.51
C ARG A 92 -2.97 0.26 -9.30
N ILE A 93 -2.38 -0.83 -8.82
CA ILE A 93 -2.61 -2.16 -9.38
C ILE A 93 -3.16 -3.03 -8.25
N THR A 94 -4.42 -3.40 -8.40
CA THR A 94 -5.23 -3.96 -7.32
C THR A 94 -5.84 -5.29 -7.74
N ARG A 95 -6.36 -6.02 -6.76
CA ARG A 95 -7.11 -7.26 -7.01
C ARG A 95 -8.26 -7.12 -7.99
N PHE A 96 -8.86 -5.93 -8.06
CA PHE A 96 -10.01 -5.67 -8.91
C PHE A 96 -9.62 -5.57 -10.39
N GLU A 97 -8.34 -5.33 -10.67
CA GLU A 97 -7.74 -5.32 -12.01
C GLU A 97 -7.08 -6.67 -12.36
N GLY A 98 -7.27 -7.70 -11.52
CA GLY A 98 -6.76 -9.06 -11.75
C GLY A 98 -5.43 -9.38 -11.10
N PHE A 99 -4.87 -8.49 -10.27
CA PHE A 99 -3.67 -8.79 -9.48
C PHE A 99 -3.98 -9.77 -8.33
N PRO A 100 -3.19 -10.83 -8.09
CA PRO A 100 -3.58 -11.86 -7.13
C PRO A 100 -3.49 -11.45 -5.66
N GLN A 101 -2.73 -10.40 -5.32
CA GLN A 101 -2.44 -10.03 -3.93
C GLN A 101 -3.28 -8.82 -3.49
N ASN A 102 -3.82 -8.86 -2.28
CA ASN A 102 -4.41 -7.69 -1.63
C ASN A 102 -3.35 -6.91 -0.87
N GLN A 103 -2.43 -7.62 -0.22
CA GLN A 103 -1.36 -7.04 0.55
C GLN A 103 -0.04 -7.44 -0.06
N VAL A 104 0.81 -6.46 -0.35
CA VAL A 104 2.15 -6.69 -0.90
C VAL A 104 3.17 -6.28 0.15
N TYR A 105 3.83 -7.27 0.74
CA TYR A 105 4.78 -7.10 1.85
C TYR A 105 6.21 -6.92 1.37
N ALA A 106 6.56 -7.47 0.21
CA ALA A 106 7.91 -7.45 -0.32
C ALA A 106 7.94 -6.99 -1.78
N VAL A 107 8.90 -6.12 -2.11
CA VAL A 107 9.15 -5.63 -3.46
C VAL A 107 10.65 -5.63 -3.71
N ILE A 108 11.10 -6.20 -4.81
CA ILE A 108 12.51 -6.14 -5.23
C ILE A 108 12.64 -6.10 -6.76
N VAL A 109 13.68 -5.44 -7.25
CA VAL A 109 14.05 -5.41 -8.66
C VAL A 109 15.35 -6.20 -8.83
N ASP A 110 15.37 -7.17 -9.74
CA ASP A 110 16.57 -7.96 -10.02
C ASP A 110 17.49 -7.29 -11.07
N ALA A 111 18.69 -7.84 -11.23
CA ALA A 111 19.69 -7.32 -12.17
C ALA A 111 19.32 -7.49 -13.66
N ALA A 112 18.39 -8.39 -13.99
CA ALA A 112 17.80 -8.49 -15.33
C ALA A 112 16.69 -7.45 -15.54
N GLY A 113 16.40 -6.67 -14.50
CA GLY A 113 15.32 -5.73 -14.45
C GLY A 113 14.00 -6.45 -14.55
N ASN A 114 13.75 -7.52 -13.77
CA ASN A 114 12.42 -8.00 -13.40
C ASN A 114 12.01 -7.42 -12.05
N ARG A 115 10.71 -7.13 -11.87
CA ARG A 115 10.17 -6.72 -10.57
C ARG A 115 9.43 -7.89 -9.95
N TRP A 116 9.73 -8.13 -8.69
CA TRP A 116 9.17 -9.22 -7.91
C TRP A 116 8.37 -8.65 -6.75
N PHE A 117 7.19 -9.23 -6.53
CA PHE A 117 6.21 -8.76 -5.56
C PHE A 117 5.70 -9.94 -4.73
N GLY A 118 5.94 -9.90 -3.42
CA GLY A 118 5.52 -10.92 -2.47
C GLY A 118 4.38 -10.40 -1.61
N GLY A 119 3.35 -11.21 -1.42
CA GLY A 119 2.15 -10.80 -0.71
C GLY A 119 1.35 -11.95 -0.15
N ASP A 120 0.06 -11.70 0.11
CA ASP A 120 -0.92 -12.69 0.60
C ASP A 120 -1.50 -13.60 -0.50
N GLY A 121 -1.05 -13.45 -1.75
CA GLY A 121 -1.48 -14.21 -2.92
C GLY A 121 -0.32 -14.85 -3.69
N GLY A 122 0.79 -15.12 -3.00
CA GLY A 122 2.01 -15.73 -3.54
C GLY A 122 3.03 -14.71 -4.03
N LEU A 123 3.88 -15.15 -4.97
CA LEU A 123 4.92 -14.35 -5.60
C LEU A 123 4.47 -13.95 -7.01
N SER A 124 4.58 -12.67 -7.35
CA SER A 124 4.31 -12.16 -8.71
C SER A 124 5.59 -11.60 -9.32
N ARG A 125 5.81 -11.84 -10.61
CA ARG A 125 6.88 -11.24 -11.40
C ARG A 125 6.30 -10.40 -12.52
N LEU A 126 6.77 -9.18 -12.68
CA LEU A 126 6.63 -8.38 -13.89
C LEU A 126 7.96 -8.38 -14.62
N ASP A 127 8.04 -9.02 -15.79
CA ASP A 127 9.29 -9.06 -16.56
C ASP A 127 9.58 -7.73 -17.28
N ASN A 128 10.76 -7.59 -17.89
CA ASN A 128 11.18 -6.36 -18.58
C ASN A 128 10.40 -6.09 -19.89
N GLN A 129 9.51 -6.99 -20.30
CA GLN A 129 8.51 -6.75 -21.36
C GLN A 129 7.12 -6.42 -20.78
N ASN A 130 7.03 -6.09 -19.49
CA ASN A 130 5.79 -5.79 -18.78
C ASN A 130 4.77 -6.96 -18.79
N ARG A 131 5.24 -8.21 -18.79
CA ARG A 131 4.37 -9.38 -18.67
C ARG A 131 4.34 -9.91 -17.25
N TRP A 132 3.14 -10.17 -16.75
CA TRP A 132 2.91 -10.74 -15.44
C TRP A 132 3.04 -12.26 -15.44
N THR A 133 3.66 -12.80 -14.40
CA THR A 133 3.67 -14.22 -14.05
C THR A 133 3.37 -14.35 -12.56
N HIS A 134 2.48 -15.26 -12.18
CA HIS A 134 2.06 -15.46 -10.79
C HIS A 134 2.38 -16.88 -10.31
N PHE A 135 3.06 -16.96 -9.19
CA PHE A 135 3.54 -18.17 -8.56
C PHE A 135 2.81 -18.35 -7.23
N THR A 136 2.10 -19.46 -7.10
CA THR A 136 1.37 -19.87 -5.89
C THR A 136 1.89 -21.21 -5.42
N ALA A 137 1.58 -21.57 -4.18
CA ALA A 137 1.88 -22.88 -3.62
C ALA A 137 1.31 -24.01 -4.49
N ALA A 138 0.14 -23.77 -5.11
CA ALA A 138 -0.52 -24.75 -5.97
C ALA A 138 0.16 -24.97 -7.33
N ASN A 139 0.97 -24.03 -7.84
CA ASN A 139 1.45 -24.07 -9.23
C ASN A 139 2.98 -24.02 -9.40
N SER A 140 3.75 -23.74 -8.34
CA SER A 140 5.17 -23.38 -8.48
C SER A 140 6.11 -24.05 -7.48
N GLY A 141 5.59 -24.84 -6.54
CA GLY A 141 6.40 -25.40 -5.45
C GLY A 141 6.79 -24.37 -4.38
N LEU A 142 6.18 -23.18 -4.42
CA LEU A 142 6.21 -22.21 -3.35
C LEU A 142 5.62 -22.86 -2.07
N HIS A 143 6.22 -22.60 -0.91
CA HIS A 143 5.80 -23.25 0.33
C HIS A 143 4.42 -22.77 0.81
N SER A 144 4.17 -21.47 0.68
CA SER A 144 2.93 -20.82 1.07
C SER A 144 2.62 -19.67 0.11
N ASP A 145 1.35 -19.31 -0.02
CA ASP A 145 0.93 -18.10 -0.72
C ASP A 145 1.17 -16.83 0.12
N PHE A 146 1.67 -16.96 1.35
CA PHE A 146 2.04 -15.84 2.20
C PHE A 146 3.54 -15.55 2.10
N VAL A 147 3.94 -14.68 1.16
CA VAL A 147 5.33 -14.28 0.94
C VAL A 147 5.58 -12.92 1.58
N ASP A 148 6.39 -12.87 2.63
CA ASP A 148 6.69 -11.65 3.40
C ASP A 148 8.09 -11.08 3.17
N GLY A 149 8.95 -11.83 2.48
CA GLY A 149 10.30 -11.40 2.14
C GLY A 149 10.80 -12.05 0.86
N ILE A 150 11.62 -11.32 0.12
CA ILE A 150 12.23 -11.76 -1.14
C ILE A 150 13.71 -11.36 -1.13
N ALA A 151 14.59 -12.28 -1.54
CA ALA A 151 15.98 -11.99 -1.85
C ALA A 151 16.33 -12.56 -3.22
N VAL A 152 17.08 -11.81 -4.03
CA VAL A 152 17.55 -12.25 -5.35
C VAL A 152 19.06 -12.40 -5.30
N ALA A 153 19.54 -13.59 -5.65
CA ALA A 153 20.96 -13.90 -5.74
C ALA A 153 21.56 -13.37 -7.05
N VAL A 154 22.90 -13.27 -7.10
CA VAL A 154 23.65 -12.78 -8.27
C VAL A 154 23.41 -13.63 -9.52
N ASP A 155 23.15 -14.93 -9.35
CA ASP A 155 22.83 -15.86 -10.44
C ASP A 155 21.37 -15.79 -10.90
N GLY A 156 20.56 -14.88 -10.33
CA GLY A 156 19.13 -14.73 -10.63
C GLY A 156 18.22 -15.65 -9.83
N THR A 157 18.75 -16.50 -8.95
CA THR A 157 17.91 -17.31 -8.05
C THR A 157 17.12 -16.44 -7.10
N VAL A 158 15.82 -16.69 -6.98
CA VAL A 158 14.93 -15.98 -6.06
C VAL A 158 14.66 -16.84 -4.84
N TRP A 159 14.87 -16.26 -3.67
CA TRP A 159 14.54 -16.83 -2.36
C TRP A 159 13.37 -16.07 -1.75
N THR A 160 12.43 -16.78 -1.14
CA THR A 160 11.27 -16.17 -0.47
C THR A 160 11.15 -16.65 0.97
N SER A 161 10.78 -15.77 1.90
CA SER A 161 10.37 -16.15 3.26
C SER A 161 8.84 -16.20 3.38
N HIS A 162 8.38 -16.97 4.37
CA HIS A 162 6.95 -17.21 4.63
C HIS A 162 6.69 -17.10 6.13
N GLY A 163 6.06 -16.00 6.55
CA GLY A 163 6.00 -15.59 7.96
C GLY A 163 5.05 -16.36 8.87
N LEU A 164 4.00 -17.02 8.35
CA LEU A 164 2.99 -17.66 9.19
C LEU A 164 2.27 -18.83 8.49
N PRO A 165 1.91 -19.91 9.23
CA PRO A 165 2.22 -20.20 10.63
C PRO A 165 3.51 -21.01 10.85
N ASP A 166 4.18 -21.45 9.79
CA ASP A 166 5.24 -22.47 9.84
C ASP A 166 6.67 -21.95 9.66
N GLY A 167 6.85 -20.70 9.21
CA GLY A 167 8.19 -20.11 9.09
C GLY A 167 9.04 -20.87 8.07
N ALA A 168 8.82 -20.64 6.78
CA ALA A 168 9.46 -21.40 5.72
C ALA A 168 10.24 -20.54 4.73
N VAL A 169 11.05 -21.19 3.90
CA VAL A 169 11.77 -20.57 2.78
C VAL A 169 11.51 -21.36 1.51
N SER A 170 11.31 -20.67 0.39
CA SER A 170 11.26 -21.30 -0.94
C SER A 170 12.34 -20.73 -1.85
N ARG A 171 12.71 -21.52 -2.87
CA ARG A 171 13.72 -21.16 -3.87
C ARG A 171 13.15 -21.38 -5.27
N LEU A 172 13.23 -20.35 -6.09
CA LEU A 172 12.92 -20.40 -7.51
C LEU A 172 14.21 -20.10 -8.30
N ALA A 173 14.74 -21.11 -8.98
CA ALA A 173 15.81 -20.93 -9.95
C ALA A 173 15.19 -20.72 -11.34
N PRO A 174 15.56 -19.67 -12.08
CA PRO A 174 15.05 -19.42 -13.43
C PRO A 174 15.46 -20.46 -14.47
#